data_AF-A0A2D6P6R9-F1
#
_entry.id   AF-A0A2D6P6R9-F1
#
_cell.length_a   1.000
_cell.length_b   1.000
_cell.length_c   1.000
_cell.angle_alpha   90.00
_cell.angle_beta   90.00
_cell.angle_gamma   90.00
#
_symmetry.space_group_name_H-M   'P 1'
#
loop_
_entity.id
_entity.type
_entity.pdbx_description
1 polymer ?
#
loop_
_entity_poly.entity_id
_entity_poly.type
_entity_poly.pdbx_seq_one_letter_code
_entity_poly.pdbx_strand_id
1 'polypeptide(L)'
;LGTADDYVIYIDTDSIFASAVPLVKKRFPNQELTETMMTQRIMEICAEVQDYLNKSYDYFAKKFCNVSKHVFDIKQEVIAKTGLFITKKRYGLRIINDAGRKVNKIHVKGLDTIRSNFAVAMKDLLSKVLDDILANVPKEKIDERISLFKRNMHNLSYEVMANPIGVKGIGKYEVKDEESSFSKYKKGAPVHVKAAINYNSLIDHWYEGKKYEKITNGSKIKWVYLKENQFGFDSIAFKGHEDPKEILELIKNYIDHNKMYEQAMSKKLGMFYKAMHWGGVEDKTTSMNRFF
;
A
#
# COMPACT_ATOMS: atom_id res chain seq x y z
N LEU A 1 -4.26 -11.70 34.38
CA LEU A 1 -4.20 -13.05 33.76
C LEU A 1 -3.32 -14.02 34.54
N GLY A 2 -2.34 -13.54 35.32
CA GLY A 2 -1.47 -14.40 36.13
C GLY A 2 -0.33 -15.01 35.33
N THR A 3 -0.07 -14.48 34.13
CA THR A 3 1.00 -14.92 33.24
C THR A 3 1.99 -13.77 33.04
N ALA A 4 3.17 -14.11 32.52
CA ALA A 4 4.20 -13.15 32.12
C ALA A 4 4.08 -12.71 30.64
N ASP A 5 2.96 -13.03 29.98
CA ASP A 5 2.80 -12.73 28.56
C ASP A 5 2.59 -11.24 28.32
N ASP A 6 3.11 -10.73 27.20
CA ASP A 6 2.80 -9.40 26.72
C ASP A 6 1.47 -9.42 25.96
N TYR A 7 0.48 -8.72 26.50
CA TYR A 7 -0.85 -8.58 25.89
C TYR A 7 -0.95 -7.36 24.99
N VAL A 8 0.00 -6.43 25.07
CA VAL A 8 0.11 -5.27 24.17
C VAL A 8 0.89 -5.71 22.94
N ILE A 9 0.16 -6.01 21.87
CA ILE A 9 0.72 -6.54 20.63
C ILE A 9 1.39 -5.46 19.77
N TYR A 10 1.05 -4.18 19.98
CA TYR A 10 1.60 -3.09 19.21
C TYR A 10 1.41 -1.73 19.89
N ILE A 11 2.31 -0.77 19.63
CA ILE A 11 2.28 0.60 20.13
C ILE A 11 2.60 1.56 18.98
N ASP A 12 1.82 2.63 18.83
CA ASP A 12 2.13 3.74 17.92
C ASP A 12 1.97 5.07 18.64
N THR A 13 3.09 5.65 19.06
CA THR A 13 3.21 6.98 19.68
C THR A 13 2.42 7.13 21.00
N ASP A 14 1.11 7.34 20.91
CA ASP A 14 0.16 7.57 22.01
C ASP A 14 -0.87 6.44 22.15
N SER A 15 -0.87 5.49 21.22
CA SER A 15 -1.88 4.44 21.09
C SER A 15 -1.29 3.08 21.42
N ILE A 16 -2.04 2.27 22.18
CA ILE A 16 -1.71 0.86 22.44
C ILE A 16 -2.74 -0.07 21.79
N PHE A 17 -2.28 -1.21 21.30
CA PHE A 17 -3.14 -2.26 20.77
C PHE A 17 -2.91 -3.52 21.59
N ALA A 18 -3.99 -4.04 22.18
CA ALA A 18 -3.92 -5.22 23.03
C ALA A 18 -4.89 -6.31 22.55
N SER A 19 -4.50 -7.57 22.72
CA SER A 19 -5.37 -8.70 22.42
C SER A 19 -6.41 -8.88 23.52
N ALA A 20 -7.70 -8.68 23.19
CA ALA A 20 -8.79 -8.89 24.14
C ALA A 20 -9.18 -10.38 24.31
N VAL A 21 -8.74 -11.25 23.39
CA VAL A 21 -9.15 -12.67 23.36
C VAL A 21 -8.83 -13.41 24.67
N PRO A 22 -7.62 -13.30 25.26
CA PRO A 22 -7.30 -14.01 26.50
C PRO A 22 -8.14 -13.53 27.69
N LEU A 23 -8.45 -12.23 27.74
CA LEU A 23 -9.27 -11.64 28.80
C LEU A 23 -10.72 -12.13 28.73
N VAL A 24 -11.31 -12.12 27.53
CA VAL A 24 -12.68 -12.60 27.33
C VAL A 24 -12.78 -14.09 27.65
N LYS A 25 -11.86 -14.93 27.14
CA LYS A 25 -11.86 -16.38 27.40
C LYS A 25 -11.72 -16.71 28.90
N LYS A 26 -10.91 -15.95 29.64
CA LYS A 26 -10.75 -16.16 31.08
C LYS A 26 -11.98 -15.74 31.88
N ARG A 27 -12.63 -14.63 31.51
CA ARG A 27 -13.75 -14.06 32.27
C ARG A 27 -15.09 -14.76 31.97
N PHE A 28 -15.26 -15.22 30.73
CA PHE A 28 -16.47 -15.90 30.28
C PHE A 28 -16.13 -17.30 29.76
N PRO A 29 -15.59 -18.19 30.63
CA PRO A 29 -15.29 -19.55 30.22
C PRO A 29 -16.57 -20.26 29.77
N ASN A 30 -16.48 -21.07 28.72
CA ASN A 30 -17.58 -21.89 28.18
C ASN A 30 -18.78 -21.13 27.59
N GLN A 31 -18.64 -19.85 27.27
CA GLN A 31 -19.65 -19.13 26.49
C GLN A 31 -19.27 -19.10 25.01
N GLU A 32 -20.13 -19.63 24.15
CA GLU A 32 -20.07 -19.33 22.72
C GLU A 32 -20.63 -17.92 22.49
N LEU A 33 -19.73 -16.98 22.21
CA LEU A 33 -20.09 -15.59 22.00
C LEU A 33 -20.29 -15.34 20.50
N THR A 34 -21.46 -14.81 20.14
CA THR A 34 -21.65 -14.19 18.83
C THR A 34 -20.72 -12.97 18.69
N GLU A 35 -20.46 -12.50 17.47
CA GLU A 35 -19.60 -11.31 17.25
C GLU A 35 -20.12 -10.06 18.00
N THR A 36 -21.45 -9.89 18.05
CA THR A 36 -22.07 -8.78 18.80
C THR A 36 -21.82 -8.94 20.30
N MET A 37 -22.01 -10.14 20.85
CA MET A 37 -21.73 -10.40 22.27
C MET A 37 -20.25 -10.24 22.59
N MET A 38 -19.36 -10.73 21.73
CA MET A 38 -17.92 -10.56 21.86
C MET A 38 -17.55 -9.08 21.94
N THR A 39 -18.09 -8.24 21.05
CA THR A 39 -17.87 -6.80 21.05
C THR A 39 -18.33 -6.17 22.37
N GLN A 40 -19.52 -6.53 22.85
CA GLN A 40 -20.04 -6.04 24.12
C GLN A 40 -19.16 -6.45 25.32
N ARG A 41 -18.73 -7.72 25.38
CA ARG A 41 -17.82 -8.21 26.43
C ARG A 41 -16.47 -7.52 26.40
N ILE A 42 -15.94 -7.24 25.20
CA ILE A 42 -14.70 -6.47 25.05
C ILE A 42 -14.89 -5.06 25.59
N MET A 43 -16.01 -4.38 25.28
CA MET A 43 -16.29 -3.03 25.78
C MET A 43 -16.38 -2.99 27.32
N GLU A 44 -17.04 -3.97 27.94
CA GLU A 44 -17.12 -4.10 29.41
C GLU A 44 -15.72 -4.20 30.03
N ILE A 45 -14.88 -5.07 29.49
CA ILE A 45 -13.50 -5.27 29.95
C ILE A 45 -12.65 -4.00 29.71
N CYS A 46 -12.77 -3.38 28.53
CA CYS A 46 -12.03 -2.18 28.18
C CYS A 46 -12.40 -0.99 29.05
N ALA A 47 -13.65 -0.85 29.48
CA ALA A 47 -14.06 0.21 30.41
C ALA A 47 -13.33 0.08 31.76
N GLU A 48 -13.25 -1.14 32.31
CA GLU A 48 -12.51 -1.38 33.57
C GLU A 48 -11.00 -1.11 33.41
N VAL A 49 -10.42 -1.54 32.28
CA VAL A 49 -9.01 -1.29 31.96
C VAL A 49 -8.75 0.21 31.82
N GLN A 50 -9.65 0.93 31.15
CA GLN A 50 -9.57 2.39 30.99
C GLN A 50 -9.56 3.09 32.35
N ASP A 51 -10.51 2.75 33.23
CA ASP A 51 -10.59 3.33 34.57
C ASP A 51 -9.34 3.04 35.40
N TYR A 52 -8.79 1.83 35.29
CA TYR A 52 -7.56 1.45 35.96
C TYR A 52 -6.33 2.23 35.44
N LEU A 53 -6.21 2.36 34.11
CA LEU A 53 -5.10 3.10 33.49
C LEU A 53 -5.16 4.59 33.82
N ASN A 54 -6.35 5.20 33.81
CA ASN A 54 -6.52 6.61 34.16
C ASN A 54 -6.14 6.89 35.62
N LYS A 55 -6.50 6.00 36.56
CA LYS A 55 -6.00 6.09 37.95
C LYS A 55 -4.48 5.98 38.06
N SER A 56 -3.86 5.21 37.15
CA SER A 56 -2.40 5.10 37.09
C SER A 56 -1.75 6.39 36.58
N TYR A 57 -2.42 7.16 35.73
CA TYR A 57 -1.96 8.49 35.34
C TYR A 57 -1.99 9.50 36.47
N ASP A 58 -2.99 9.44 37.37
CA ASP A 58 -3.02 10.27 38.58
C ASP A 58 -1.76 10.03 39.43
N TYR A 59 -1.42 8.76 39.65
CA TYR A 59 -0.21 8.38 40.37
C TYR A 59 1.05 8.84 39.63
N PHE A 60 1.12 8.62 38.31
CA PHE A 60 2.26 9.00 37.50
C PHE A 60 2.54 10.51 37.56
N ALA A 61 1.49 11.31 37.33
CA ALA A 61 1.57 12.77 37.34
C ALA A 61 2.02 13.31 38.70
N LYS A 62 1.44 12.79 39.79
CA LYS A 62 1.80 13.21 41.15
C LYS A 62 3.22 12.79 41.53
N LYS A 63 3.60 11.53 41.26
CA LYS A 63 4.85 10.96 41.76
C LYS A 63 6.08 11.32 40.92
N PHE A 64 5.94 11.36 39.60
CA PHE A 64 7.07 11.52 38.68
C PHE A 64 7.12 12.90 38.03
N CYS A 65 5.97 13.53 37.78
CA CYS A 65 5.92 14.87 37.20
C CYS A 65 5.76 15.98 38.24
N ASN A 66 5.45 15.64 39.51
CA ASN A 66 5.12 16.59 40.58
C ASN A 66 3.97 17.55 40.20
N VAL A 67 2.96 17.03 39.50
CA VAL A 67 1.80 17.79 39.02
C VAL A 67 0.54 17.28 39.71
N SER A 68 -0.26 18.17 40.30
CA SER A 68 -1.51 17.81 40.99
C SER A 68 -2.75 17.81 40.07
N LYS A 69 -2.67 18.46 38.91
CA LYS A 69 -3.73 18.49 37.89
C LYS A 69 -3.11 18.21 36.52
N HIS A 70 -3.51 17.12 35.87
CA HIS A 70 -3.02 16.75 34.54
C HIS A 70 -4.16 16.57 33.55
N VAL A 71 -3.80 16.36 32.28
CA VAL A 71 -4.71 16.10 31.17
C VAL A 71 -4.49 14.74 30.50
N PHE A 72 -3.64 13.88 31.09
CA PHE A 72 -3.53 12.49 30.66
C PHE A 72 -4.86 11.78 30.82
N ASP A 73 -5.38 11.27 29.72
CA ASP A 73 -6.63 10.52 29.61
C ASP A 73 -6.46 9.52 28.48
N ILE A 74 -6.66 8.23 28.77
CA ILE A 74 -6.72 7.19 27.74
C ILE A 74 -8.18 6.77 27.56
N LYS A 75 -8.57 6.56 26.30
CA LYS A 75 -9.90 6.10 25.94
C LYS A 75 -9.83 4.91 25.01
N GLN A 76 -10.77 3.99 25.16
CA GLN A 76 -10.99 2.95 24.17
C GLN A 76 -11.43 3.61 22.85
N GLU A 77 -10.67 3.38 21.78
CA GLU A 77 -10.94 3.99 20.47
C GLU A 77 -11.61 3.01 19.52
N VAL A 78 -10.98 1.86 19.27
CA VAL A 78 -11.44 0.88 18.28
C VAL A 78 -11.46 -0.55 18.82
N ILE A 79 -12.36 -1.38 18.28
CA ILE A 79 -12.27 -2.85 18.37
C ILE A 79 -12.06 -3.37 16.96
N ALA A 80 -10.95 -4.06 16.75
CA ALA A 80 -10.63 -4.73 15.50
C ALA A 80 -10.87 -6.24 15.62
N LYS A 81 -11.51 -6.81 14.61
CA LYS A 81 -11.67 -8.27 14.47
C LYS A 81 -10.35 -8.94 14.12
N THR A 82 -9.59 -8.29 13.24
CA THR A 82 -8.27 -8.74 12.78
C THR A 82 -7.36 -7.54 12.60
N GLY A 83 -6.06 -7.76 12.80
CA GLY A 83 -5.02 -6.77 12.56
C GLY A 83 -3.79 -7.43 11.95
N LEU A 84 -3.21 -6.77 10.95
CA LEU A 84 -1.95 -7.15 10.33
C LEU A 84 -0.93 -6.06 10.62
N PHE A 85 0.11 -6.39 11.41
CA PHE A 85 1.20 -5.48 11.74
C PHE A 85 2.47 -5.95 11.03
N ILE A 86 3.02 -5.12 10.15
CA ILE A 86 4.17 -5.49 9.31
C ILE A 86 5.46 -4.94 9.90
N THR A 87 5.46 -3.63 10.16
CA THR A 87 6.56 -2.90 10.81
C THR A 87 5.99 -1.67 11.51
N LYS A 88 6.82 -0.91 12.24
CA LYS A 88 6.41 0.36 12.86
C LYS A 88 5.76 1.29 11.83
N LYS A 89 4.61 1.84 12.21
CA LYS A 89 3.72 2.71 11.43
C LYS A 89 3.16 2.08 10.15
N ARG A 90 3.18 0.75 10.03
CA ARG A 90 2.72 -0.02 8.86
C ARG A 90 1.81 -1.17 9.27
N TYR A 91 0.52 -0.92 9.32
CA TYR A 91 -0.48 -1.91 9.73
C TYR A 91 -1.84 -1.70 9.07
N GLY A 92 -2.64 -2.77 9.03
CA GLY A 92 -4.03 -2.78 8.58
C GLY A 92 -4.93 -3.40 9.65
N LEU A 93 -6.12 -2.83 9.88
CA LEU A 93 -7.09 -3.31 10.86
C LEU A 93 -8.45 -3.47 10.21
N ARG A 94 -9.17 -4.55 10.54
CA ARG A 94 -10.60 -4.68 10.25
C ARG A 94 -11.40 -4.29 11.48
N ILE A 95 -11.88 -3.06 11.51
CA ILE A 95 -12.55 -2.46 12.65
C ILE A 95 -14.04 -2.80 12.61
N ILE A 96 -14.53 -3.33 13.73
CA ILE A 96 -15.94 -3.70 13.94
C ILE A 96 -16.66 -2.77 14.93
N ASN A 97 -15.91 -2.03 15.74
CA ASN A 97 -16.43 -0.99 16.62
C ASN A 97 -15.49 0.22 16.62
N ASP A 98 -16.07 1.41 16.50
CA ASP A 98 -15.37 2.69 16.45
C ASP A 98 -16.04 3.66 17.41
N ALA A 99 -15.39 3.95 18.55
CA ALA A 99 -15.90 4.76 19.64
C ALA A 99 -17.34 4.37 20.08
N GLY A 100 -17.59 3.07 20.24
CA GLY A 100 -18.88 2.52 20.63
C GLY A 100 -19.85 2.27 19.47
N ARG A 101 -19.57 2.74 18.25
CA ARG A 101 -20.45 2.54 17.08
C ARG A 101 -20.06 1.29 16.32
N LYS A 102 -21.05 0.43 16.04
CA LYS A 102 -20.85 -0.76 15.19
C LYS A 102 -20.52 -0.31 13.75
N VAL A 103 -19.40 -0.77 13.22
CA VAL A 103 -18.92 -0.46 11.87
C VAL A 103 -18.36 -1.72 11.21
N ASN A 104 -18.01 -1.64 9.93
CA ASN A 104 -17.19 -2.64 9.25
C ASN A 104 -16.27 -1.90 8.28
N LYS A 105 -15.12 -1.42 8.78
CA LYS A 105 -14.18 -0.59 8.01
C LYS A 105 -12.77 -1.16 8.07
N ILE A 106 -12.06 -1.07 6.94
CA ILE A 106 -10.62 -1.35 6.90
C ILE A 106 -9.89 -0.04 7.20
N HIS A 107 -9.07 -0.04 8.23
CA HIS A 107 -8.16 1.07 8.51
C HIS A 107 -6.75 0.68 8.11
N VAL A 108 -6.08 1.55 7.37
CA VAL A 108 -4.73 1.32 6.86
C VAL A 108 -3.83 2.44 7.32
N LYS A 109 -2.69 2.10 7.90
CA LYS A 109 -1.64 3.06 8.26
C LYS A 109 -0.32 2.71 7.62
N GLY A 110 0.25 3.66 6.87
CA GLY A 110 1.56 3.57 6.24
C GLY A 110 1.75 2.46 5.19
N LEU A 111 0.70 1.70 4.84
CA LEU A 111 0.76 0.72 3.76
C LEU A 111 0.63 1.41 2.40
N ASP A 112 1.25 0.80 1.41
CA ASP A 112 1.34 1.37 0.06
C ASP A 112 0.03 1.23 -0.73
N THR A 113 -0.99 0.56 -0.18
CA THR A 113 -2.34 0.46 -0.73
C THR A 113 -3.02 1.81 -0.91
N ILE A 114 -2.54 2.87 -0.24
CA ILE A 114 -3.09 4.22 -0.31
C ILE A 114 -2.17 5.24 -1.00
N ARG A 115 -0.97 4.85 -1.44
CA ARG A 115 -0.06 5.80 -2.12
C ARG A 115 -0.62 6.25 -3.46
N SER A 116 -0.61 7.55 -3.70
CA SER A 116 -1.18 8.17 -4.89
C SER A 116 -0.32 7.99 -6.15
N ASN A 117 0.94 7.61 -6.02
CA ASN A 117 1.90 7.51 -7.11
C ASN A 117 1.99 6.11 -7.74
N PHE A 118 0.91 5.34 -7.63
CA PHE A 118 0.87 3.93 -7.95
C PHE A 118 -0.22 3.64 -8.97
N ALA A 119 0.07 2.76 -9.92
CA ALA A 119 -0.89 2.30 -10.93
C ALA A 119 -2.19 1.81 -10.27
N VAL A 120 -3.32 2.22 -10.84
CA VAL A 120 -4.66 1.94 -10.28
C VAL A 120 -4.90 0.44 -10.16
N ALA A 121 -4.54 -0.33 -11.20
CA ALA A 121 -4.70 -1.78 -11.20
C ALA A 121 -3.87 -2.47 -10.09
N MET A 122 -2.64 -2.02 -9.89
CA MET A 122 -1.75 -2.56 -8.84
C MET A 122 -2.24 -2.19 -7.44
N LYS A 123 -2.76 -0.97 -7.27
CA LYS A 123 -3.35 -0.50 -6.01
C LYS A 123 -4.57 -1.32 -5.63
N ASP A 124 -5.43 -1.61 -6.59
CA ASP A 124 -6.63 -2.43 -6.40
C ASP A 124 -6.26 -3.87 -5.99
N LEU A 125 -5.32 -4.51 -6.70
CA LEU A 125 -4.83 -5.84 -6.32
C LEU A 125 -4.29 -5.86 -4.89
N LEU A 126 -3.40 -4.92 -4.54
CA LEU A 126 -2.78 -4.88 -3.21
C LEU A 126 -3.82 -4.65 -2.11
N SER A 127 -4.84 -3.83 -2.38
CA SER A 127 -5.93 -3.55 -1.44
C SER A 127 -6.81 -4.79 -1.22
N LYS A 128 -7.12 -5.53 -2.30
CA LYS A 128 -7.85 -6.79 -2.23
C LYS A 128 -7.09 -7.87 -1.48
N VAL A 129 -5.78 -7.99 -1.70
CA VAL A 129 -4.93 -8.94 -0.95
C VAL A 129 -4.92 -8.59 0.53
N LEU A 130 -4.79 -7.30 0.89
CA LEU A 130 -4.86 -6.87 2.29
C LEU A 130 -6.22 -7.19 2.92
N ASP A 131 -7.32 -6.91 2.21
CA ASP A 131 -8.66 -7.23 2.68
C ASP A 131 -8.86 -8.73 2.87
N ASP A 132 -8.44 -9.54 1.89
CA ASP A 132 -8.52 -11.01 1.99
C ASP A 132 -7.74 -11.53 3.21
N ILE A 133 -6.53 -11.00 3.49
CA ILE A 133 -5.77 -11.34 4.70
C ILE A 133 -6.54 -10.97 5.97
N LEU A 134 -7.07 -9.74 6.04
CA LEU A 134 -7.85 -9.28 7.19
C LEU A 134 -9.20 -10.01 7.33
N ALA A 135 -9.71 -10.56 6.24
CA ALA A 135 -10.90 -11.42 6.22
C ALA A 135 -10.59 -12.89 6.56
N ASN A 136 -9.32 -13.22 6.82
CA ASN A 136 -8.85 -14.59 7.07
C ASN A 136 -9.19 -15.55 5.91
N VAL A 137 -9.09 -15.07 4.67
CA VAL A 137 -9.24 -15.89 3.47
C VAL A 137 -8.05 -16.86 3.37
N PRO A 138 -8.27 -18.13 2.98
CA PRO A 138 -7.18 -19.10 2.79
C PRO A 138 -6.11 -18.61 1.81
N LYS A 139 -4.83 -18.85 2.15
CA LYS A 139 -3.66 -18.43 1.36
C LYS A 139 -3.79 -18.82 -0.12
N GLU A 140 -4.31 -20.01 -0.40
CA GLU A 140 -4.41 -20.57 -1.74
C GLU A 140 -5.33 -19.74 -2.65
N LYS A 141 -6.36 -19.10 -2.07
CA LYS A 141 -7.26 -18.20 -2.81
C LYS A 141 -6.61 -16.84 -3.07
N ILE A 142 -5.80 -16.37 -2.12
CA ILE A 142 -5.03 -15.12 -2.27
C ILE A 142 -3.97 -15.30 -3.35
N ASP A 143 -3.23 -16.41 -3.32
CA ASP A 143 -2.25 -16.81 -4.33
C ASP A 143 -2.87 -16.89 -5.72
N GLU A 144 -4.05 -17.50 -5.83
CA GLU A 144 -4.79 -17.61 -7.07
C GLU A 144 -5.22 -16.24 -7.61
N ARG A 145 -5.68 -15.31 -6.74
CA ARG A 145 -6.01 -13.94 -7.14
C ARG A 145 -4.80 -13.21 -7.71
N ILE A 146 -3.65 -13.30 -7.03
CA ILE A 146 -2.41 -12.65 -7.47
C ILE A 146 -1.95 -13.23 -8.80
N SER A 147 -1.96 -14.55 -8.94
CA SER A 147 -1.56 -15.25 -10.15
C SER A 147 -2.48 -14.93 -11.34
N LEU A 148 -3.80 -14.91 -11.11
CA LEU A 148 -4.78 -14.54 -12.12
C LEU A 148 -4.59 -13.10 -12.61
N PHE A 149 -4.33 -12.16 -11.70
CA PHE A 149 -4.02 -10.79 -12.07
C PHE A 149 -2.75 -10.73 -12.92
N LYS A 150 -1.66 -11.39 -12.49
CA LYS A 150 -0.39 -11.41 -13.23
C LYS A 150 -0.55 -12.01 -14.64
N ARG A 151 -1.39 -13.04 -14.79
CA ARG A 151 -1.71 -13.61 -16.10
C ARG A 151 -2.53 -12.66 -16.98
N ASN A 152 -3.52 -11.97 -16.42
CA ASN A 152 -4.46 -11.16 -17.20
C ASN A 152 -4.05 -9.69 -17.38
N MET A 153 -2.96 -9.24 -16.76
CA MET A 153 -2.59 -7.82 -16.78
C MET A 153 -2.32 -7.27 -18.18
N HIS A 154 -1.96 -8.11 -19.16
CA HIS A 154 -1.77 -7.71 -20.56
C HIS A 154 -3.07 -7.28 -21.26
N ASN A 155 -4.23 -7.67 -20.73
CA ASN A 155 -5.55 -7.27 -21.22
C ASN A 155 -6.01 -5.94 -20.63
N LEU A 156 -5.28 -5.39 -19.64
CA LEU A 156 -5.61 -4.13 -19.02
C LEU A 156 -5.15 -2.97 -19.90
N SER A 157 -5.92 -1.89 -19.90
CA SER A 157 -5.49 -0.64 -20.54
C SER A 157 -4.17 -0.14 -19.92
N TYR A 158 -3.26 0.36 -20.77
CA TYR A 158 -2.04 1.01 -20.31
C TYR A 158 -2.32 2.14 -19.31
N GLU A 159 -3.49 2.80 -19.39
CA GLU A 159 -3.85 3.91 -18.52
C GLU A 159 -4.03 3.53 -17.05
N VAL A 160 -4.52 2.32 -16.78
CA VAL A 160 -4.70 1.80 -15.42
C VAL A 160 -3.42 1.12 -14.90
N MET A 161 -2.53 0.75 -15.82
CA MET A 161 -1.22 0.18 -15.54
C MET A 161 -0.14 1.25 -15.31
N ALA A 162 -0.33 2.46 -15.82
CA ALA A 162 0.65 3.53 -15.70
C ALA A 162 0.69 4.17 -14.29
N ASN A 163 1.90 4.52 -13.85
CA ASN A 163 2.12 5.15 -12.55
C ASN A 163 1.91 6.66 -12.65
N PRO A 164 0.95 7.26 -11.91
CA PRO A 164 0.76 8.69 -11.88
C PRO A 164 1.81 9.40 -11.02
N ILE A 165 2.32 10.55 -11.43
CA ILE A 165 3.25 11.36 -10.62
C ILE A 165 3.36 12.80 -11.14
N GLY A 166 3.71 13.74 -10.25
CA GLY A 166 4.12 15.09 -10.66
C GLY A 166 5.62 15.15 -10.97
N VAL A 167 6.00 15.76 -12.09
CA VAL A 167 7.40 15.83 -12.51
C VAL A 167 8.10 17.04 -11.91
N LYS A 168 9.30 16.86 -11.38
CA LYS A 168 10.19 17.95 -10.95
C LYS A 168 11.63 17.64 -11.34
N GLY A 169 12.35 18.68 -11.77
CA GLY A 169 13.79 18.60 -12.04
C GLY A 169 14.15 18.18 -13.48
N ILE A 170 13.28 18.36 -14.47
CA ILE A 170 13.58 18.03 -15.88
C ILE A 170 14.89 18.67 -16.33
N GLY A 171 14.99 20.01 -16.30
CA GLY A 171 16.20 20.74 -16.72
C GLY A 171 17.44 20.45 -15.86
N LYS A 172 17.30 19.89 -14.65
CA LYS A 172 18.44 19.44 -13.86
C LYS A 172 19.08 18.20 -14.49
N TYR A 173 18.27 17.27 -14.98
CA TYR A 173 18.69 15.95 -15.43
C TYR A 173 18.80 15.81 -16.94
N GLU A 174 18.10 16.63 -17.72
CA GLU A 174 18.19 16.67 -19.18
C GLU A 174 19.58 17.12 -19.64
N VAL A 175 20.10 16.42 -20.64
CA VAL A 175 21.34 16.75 -21.35
C VAL A 175 21.02 16.68 -22.83
N LYS A 176 21.03 17.84 -23.49
CA LYS A 176 20.85 17.89 -24.94
C LYS A 176 22.02 17.22 -25.62
N ASP A 177 21.71 16.43 -26.64
CA ASP A 177 22.69 15.85 -27.53
C ASP A 177 22.68 16.67 -28.82
N GLU A 178 23.84 17.19 -29.22
CA GLU A 178 23.93 17.96 -30.47
C GLU A 178 23.90 17.04 -31.70
N GLU A 179 24.21 15.76 -31.52
CA GLU A 179 24.29 14.76 -32.60
C GLU A 179 23.02 13.91 -32.73
N SER A 180 22.06 14.03 -31.80
CA SER A 180 20.83 13.22 -31.78
C SER A 180 19.60 14.06 -31.46
N SER A 181 18.47 13.76 -32.10
CA SER A 181 17.17 14.35 -31.75
C SER A 181 16.67 13.94 -30.36
N PHE A 182 17.30 12.94 -29.71
CA PHE A 182 16.91 12.43 -28.41
C PHE A 182 17.84 12.92 -27.30
N SER A 183 17.25 13.54 -26.27
CA SER A 183 18.02 14.01 -25.12
C SER A 183 18.52 12.85 -24.27
N LYS A 184 19.75 12.99 -23.77
CA LYS A 184 20.35 12.09 -22.75
C LYS A 184 19.95 12.57 -21.35
N TYR A 185 20.24 11.75 -20.34
CA TYR A 185 20.02 12.14 -18.95
C TYR A 185 21.25 11.90 -18.07
N LYS A 186 21.42 12.77 -17.07
CA LYS A 186 22.45 12.63 -16.04
C LYS A 186 22.21 11.37 -15.20
N LYS A 187 23.31 10.78 -14.73
CA LYS A 187 23.27 9.66 -13.78
C LYS A 187 22.45 10.02 -12.55
N GLY A 188 21.58 9.09 -12.11
CA GLY A 188 20.69 9.30 -10.96
C GLY A 188 19.37 10.00 -11.28
N ALA A 189 19.07 10.30 -12.56
CA ALA A 189 17.76 10.82 -12.96
C ALA A 189 16.63 9.86 -12.55
N PRO A 190 15.60 10.33 -11.82
CA PRO A 190 14.44 9.50 -11.49
C PRO A 190 13.73 9.01 -12.75
N VAL A 191 13.21 7.77 -12.72
CA VAL A 191 12.60 7.13 -13.90
C VAL A 191 11.48 7.95 -14.53
N HIS A 192 10.61 8.57 -13.72
CA HIS A 192 9.52 9.41 -14.23
C HIS A 192 10.01 10.71 -14.89
N VAL A 193 11.20 11.21 -14.50
CA VAL A 193 11.83 12.36 -15.16
C VAL A 193 12.42 11.93 -16.50
N LYS A 194 13.08 10.76 -16.57
CA LYS A 194 13.54 10.19 -17.85
C LYS A 194 12.38 9.98 -18.82
N ALA A 195 11.29 9.40 -18.33
CA ALA A 195 10.06 9.19 -19.09
C ALA A 195 9.48 10.49 -19.66
N ALA A 196 9.51 11.59 -18.88
CA ALA A 196 9.09 12.92 -19.34
C ALA A 196 10.03 13.50 -20.41
N ILE A 197 11.35 13.33 -20.26
CA ILE A 197 12.34 13.77 -21.25
C ILE A 197 12.17 12.97 -22.56
N ASN A 198 11.85 11.68 -22.49
CA ASN A 198 11.55 10.85 -23.67
C ASN A 198 10.32 11.33 -24.42
N TYR A 199 9.25 11.63 -23.69
CA TYR A 199 8.07 12.24 -24.30
C TYR A 199 8.44 13.53 -25.04
N ASN A 200 9.15 14.46 -24.37
CA ASN A 200 9.55 15.73 -24.96
C ASN A 200 10.44 15.55 -26.19
N SER A 201 11.36 14.57 -26.15
CA SER A 201 12.24 14.25 -27.27
C SER A 201 11.47 13.70 -28.47
N LEU A 202 10.40 12.92 -28.26
CA LEU A 202 9.50 12.49 -29.34
C LEU A 202 8.69 13.65 -29.91
N ILE A 203 8.26 14.60 -29.06
CA ILE A 203 7.59 15.81 -29.56
C ILE A 203 8.52 16.63 -30.45
N ASP A 204 9.79 16.75 -30.08
CA ASP A 204 10.81 17.42 -30.90
C ASP A 204 11.09 16.66 -32.20
N HIS A 205 11.26 15.34 -32.12
CA HIS A 205 11.59 14.50 -33.26
C HIS A 205 10.46 14.42 -34.31
N TRP A 206 9.19 14.31 -33.88
CA TRP A 206 8.06 14.13 -34.80
C TRP A 206 7.34 15.42 -35.18
N TYR A 207 7.39 16.46 -34.33
CA TYR A 207 6.58 17.66 -34.51
C TYR A 207 7.36 18.96 -34.32
N GLU A 208 8.69 18.90 -34.26
CA GLU A 208 9.57 20.05 -34.05
C GLU A 208 9.19 20.89 -32.81
N GLY A 209 8.55 20.28 -31.80
CA GLY A 209 8.12 21.00 -30.60
C GLY A 209 6.89 21.90 -30.76
N LYS A 210 6.23 21.94 -31.92
CA LYS A 210 5.24 22.97 -32.26
C LYS A 210 3.77 22.54 -32.10
N LYS A 211 3.48 21.24 -32.21
CA LYS A 211 2.08 20.73 -32.26
C LYS A 211 1.51 20.34 -30.90
N TYR A 212 2.34 19.77 -30.03
CA TYR A 212 1.90 19.23 -28.74
C TYR A 212 2.71 19.87 -27.62
N GLU A 213 2.03 20.18 -26.51
CA GLU A 213 2.70 20.75 -25.35
C GLU A 213 3.65 19.72 -24.71
N LYS A 214 4.89 20.16 -24.47
CA LYS A 214 5.90 19.39 -23.73
C LYS A 214 5.55 19.28 -22.25
N ILE A 215 6.01 18.21 -21.62
CA ILE A 215 5.96 18.03 -20.18
C ILE A 215 6.98 18.98 -19.53
N THR A 216 6.53 19.77 -18.55
CA THR A 216 7.35 20.73 -17.82
C THR A 216 7.38 20.40 -16.32
N ASN A 217 8.19 21.15 -15.55
CA ASN A 217 8.20 21.00 -14.09
C ASN A 217 6.84 21.41 -13.52
N GLY A 218 6.25 20.54 -12.70
CA GLY A 218 4.91 20.74 -12.14
C GLY A 218 3.82 19.99 -12.90
N SER A 219 4.06 19.54 -14.14
CA SER A 219 3.12 18.72 -14.89
C SER A 219 2.80 17.43 -14.14
N LYS A 220 1.53 17.06 -14.11
CA LYS A 220 1.07 15.73 -13.68
C LYS A 220 1.07 14.82 -14.90
N ILE A 221 1.73 13.68 -14.77
CA ILE A 221 1.89 12.71 -15.84
C ILE A 221 1.51 11.32 -15.35
N LYS A 222 1.35 10.41 -16.30
CA LYS A 222 1.43 8.97 -16.08
C LYS A 222 2.66 8.44 -16.83
N TRP A 223 3.30 7.40 -16.30
CA TRP A 223 4.46 6.78 -16.96
C TRP A 223 4.46 5.26 -16.84
N VAL A 224 5.11 4.61 -17.81
CA VAL A 224 5.26 3.15 -17.90
C VAL A 224 6.70 2.78 -18.22
N TYR A 225 7.09 1.54 -17.89
CA TYR A 225 8.25 0.90 -18.48
C TYR A 225 7.92 0.36 -19.86
N LEU A 226 8.91 0.40 -20.76
CA LEU A 226 8.81 -0.17 -22.09
C LEU A 226 9.76 -1.36 -22.23
N LYS A 227 9.37 -2.30 -23.09
CA LYS A 227 10.24 -3.31 -23.68
C LYS A 227 11.16 -2.65 -24.70
N GLU A 228 12.14 -3.41 -25.20
CA GLU A 228 12.98 -2.97 -26.31
C GLU A 228 12.13 -2.49 -27.49
N ASN A 229 12.49 -1.32 -28.01
CA ASN A 229 11.76 -0.61 -29.06
C ASN A 229 12.74 0.19 -29.90
N GLN A 230 12.26 0.67 -31.05
CA GLN A 230 13.09 1.39 -32.04
C GLN A 230 13.79 2.65 -31.53
N PHE A 231 13.34 3.24 -30.41
CA PHE A 231 13.95 4.44 -29.82
C PHE A 231 14.94 4.13 -28.69
N GLY A 232 15.03 2.86 -28.26
CA GLY A 232 15.88 2.47 -27.12
C GLY A 232 15.39 3.01 -25.77
N PHE A 233 14.16 3.51 -25.68
CA PHE A 233 13.61 4.05 -24.43
C PHE A 233 13.20 2.92 -23.48
N ASP A 234 13.66 2.96 -22.24
CA ASP A 234 13.28 2.00 -21.19
C ASP A 234 11.97 2.38 -20.46
N SER A 235 11.52 3.62 -20.65
CA SER A 235 10.37 4.22 -20.00
C SER A 235 9.83 5.41 -20.79
N ILE A 236 8.54 5.68 -20.68
CA ILE A 236 7.89 6.82 -21.34
C ILE A 236 6.72 7.36 -20.53
N ALA A 237 6.49 8.66 -20.64
CA ALA A 237 5.39 9.38 -19.99
C ALA A 237 4.29 9.75 -20.99
N PHE A 238 3.13 10.11 -20.47
CA PHE A 238 2.04 10.77 -21.19
C PHE A 238 1.23 11.63 -20.22
N LYS A 239 0.55 12.66 -20.73
CA LYS A 239 -0.20 13.63 -19.91
C LYS A 239 -1.60 13.14 -19.54
N GLY A 240 -2.16 12.23 -20.34
CA GLY A 240 -3.54 11.77 -20.27
C GLY A 240 -4.54 12.72 -20.95
N HIS A 241 -4.04 13.75 -21.64
CA HIS A 241 -4.82 14.71 -22.41
C HIS A 241 -3.92 15.28 -23.51
N GLU A 242 -4.48 15.45 -24.71
CA GLU A 242 -3.76 16.03 -25.85
C GLU A 242 -2.39 15.37 -26.10
N ASP A 243 -2.33 14.05 -25.94
CA ASP A 243 -1.14 13.26 -26.25
C ASP A 243 -1.17 12.83 -27.74
N PRO A 244 -0.01 12.81 -28.43
CA PRO A 244 0.08 12.29 -29.79
C PRO A 244 -0.33 10.82 -29.85
N LYS A 245 -1.05 10.42 -30.91
CA LYS A 245 -1.53 9.03 -31.07
C LYS A 245 -0.34 8.06 -31.16
N GLU A 246 0.73 8.49 -31.80
CA GLU A 246 1.97 7.77 -32.05
C GLU A 246 2.69 7.42 -30.72
N ILE A 247 2.65 8.31 -29.72
CA ILE A 247 3.15 8.00 -28.37
C ILE A 247 2.25 6.97 -27.69
N LEU A 248 0.93 7.11 -27.80
CA LEU A 248 -0.02 6.17 -27.19
C LEU A 248 0.07 4.78 -27.82
N GLU A 249 0.30 4.69 -29.13
CA GLU A 249 0.53 3.43 -29.85
C GLU A 249 1.86 2.79 -29.45
N LEU A 250 2.94 3.58 -29.34
CA LEU A 250 4.21 3.10 -28.80
C LEU A 250 4.02 2.49 -27.40
N ILE A 251 3.28 3.16 -26.53
CA ILE A 251 2.96 2.64 -25.19
C ILE A 251 2.17 1.33 -25.28
N LYS A 252 1.09 1.29 -26.07
CA LYS A 252 0.24 0.09 -26.20
C LYS A 252 1.04 -1.13 -26.67
N ASN A 253 1.93 -0.93 -27.65
CA ASN A 253 2.66 -2.02 -28.29
C ASN A 253 3.85 -2.49 -27.45
N TYR A 254 4.49 -1.58 -26.70
CA TYR A 254 5.77 -1.86 -26.04
C TYR A 254 5.72 -1.81 -24.51
N ILE A 255 4.59 -1.59 -23.87
CA ILE A 255 4.50 -1.61 -22.39
C ILE A 255 5.03 -2.93 -21.79
N ASP A 256 5.95 -2.80 -20.84
CA ASP A 256 6.52 -3.94 -20.11
C ASP A 256 5.69 -4.23 -18.85
N HIS A 257 4.60 -4.97 -19.04
CA HIS A 257 3.70 -5.38 -17.97
C HIS A 257 4.41 -6.14 -16.83
N ASN A 258 5.39 -6.99 -17.16
CA ASN A 258 6.13 -7.77 -16.16
C ASN A 258 6.98 -6.85 -15.28
N LYS A 259 7.77 -5.96 -15.89
CA LYS A 259 8.58 -5.00 -15.13
C LYS A 259 7.71 -4.03 -14.34
N MET A 260 6.56 -3.61 -14.90
CA MET A 260 5.57 -2.81 -14.18
C MET A 260 5.09 -3.55 -12.93
N TYR A 261 4.69 -4.82 -13.05
CA TYR A 261 4.26 -5.65 -11.93
C TYR A 261 5.36 -5.86 -10.89
N GLU A 262 6.56 -6.28 -11.30
CA GLU A 262 7.63 -6.64 -10.36
C GLU A 262 8.10 -5.43 -9.54
N GLN A 263 8.31 -4.29 -10.19
CA GLN A 263 8.67 -3.04 -9.50
C GLN A 263 7.56 -2.55 -8.57
N ALA A 264 6.31 -2.79 -8.96
CA ALA A 264 5.15 -2.37 -8.21
C ALA A 264 4.87 -3.26 -7.00
N MET A 265 4.91 -4.59 -7.16
CA MET A 265 4.25 -5.53 -6.27
C MET A 265 5.22 -6.37 -5.43
N SER A 266 6.38 -6.78 -5.96
CA SER A 266 7.16 -7.88 -5.38
C SER A 266 7.61 -7.62 -3.94
N LYS A 267 8.15 -6.43 -3.66
CA LYS A 267 8.49 -6.04 -2.27
C LYS A 267 7.26 -5.90 -1.37
N LYS A 268 6.14 -5.43 -1.91
CA LYS A 268 4.92 -5.14 -1.13
C LYS A 268 4.18 -6.41 -0.73
N LEU A 269 3.95 -7.30 -1.69
CA LEU A 269 3.41 -8.63 -1.43
C LEU A 269 4.36 -9.45 -0.55
N GLY A 270 5.66 -9.39 -0.81
CA GLY A 270 6.66 -10.04 0.03
C GLY A 270 6.60 -9.59 1.50
N MET A 271 6.32 -8.31 1.78
CA MET A 271 6.11 -7.84 3.15
C MET A 271 4.86 -8.42 3.81
N PHE A 272 3.76 -8.56 3.06
CA PHE A 272 2.53 -9.19 3.59
C PHE A 272 2.76 -10.66 3.89
N TYR A 273 3.32 -11.40 2.94
CA TYR A 273 3.56 -12.83 3.09
C TYR A 273 4.56 -13.10 4.22
N LYS A 274 5.62 -12.30 4.32
CA LYS A 274 6.57 -12.39 5.45
C LYS A 274 5.88 -12.14 6.79
N ALA A 275 5.00 -11.13 6.89
CA ALA A 275 4.26 -10.84 8.12
C ALA A 275 3.28 -11.96 8.51
N MET A 276 2.76 -12.69 7.52
CA MET A 276 1.93 -13.87 7.71
C MET A 276 2.72 -15.17 7.92
N HIS A 277 4.05 -15.11 7.90
CA HIS A 277 4.93 -16.29 7.90
C HIS A 277 4.63 -17.27 6.75
N TRP A 278 4.17 -16.75 5.62
CA TRP A 278 3.97 -17.51 4.39
C TRP A 278 5.26 -17.56 3.56
N GLY A 279 5.34 -18.57 2.68
CA GLY A 279 6.37 -18.67 1.65
C GLY A 279 6.18 -17.63 0.53
N GLY A 280 6.60 -17.98 -0.68
CA GLY A 280 6.30 -17.17 -1.87
C GLY A 280 4.83 -17.29 -2.30
N VAL A 281 4.42 -16.44 -3.24
CA VAL A 281 3.16 -16.63 -3.97
C VAL A 281 3.32 -17.88 -4.83
N GLU A 282 2.41 -18.85 -4.68
CA GLU A 282 2.43 -20.10 -5.45
C GLU A 282 1.43 -20.03 -6.62
N ASP A 283 1.91 -20.29 -7.85
CA ASP A 283 0.99 -20.46 -8.98
C ASP A 283 0.61 -21.94 -9.12
N LYS A 284 -0.65 -22.27 -8.84
CA LYS A 284 -1.21 -23.63 -8.99
C LYS A 284 -0.98 -24.25 -10.37
N THR A 285 -0.81 -23.43 -11.42
CA THR A 285 -0.55 -23.93 -12.79
C THR A 285 0.88 -24.38 -13.01
N THR A 286 1.82 -23.91 -12.19
CA THR A 286 3.26 -24.19 -12.30
C THR A 286 3.81 -25.01 -11.11
N SER A 287 3.06 -25.07 -10.01
CA SER A 287 3.46 -25.83 -8.82
C SER A 287 3.43 -27.35 -9.08
N MET A 288 4.47 -28.04 -8.63
CA MET A 288 4.66 -29.50 -8.67
C MET A 288 3.50 -30.34 -8.09
N ASN A 289 2.54 -29.75 -7.39
CA ASN A 289 1.34 -30.41 -6.85
C ASN A 289 0.37 -30.94 -7.93
N ARG A 290 0.70 -30.84 -9.22
CA ARG A 290 0.00 -31.55 -10.29
C ARG A 290 0.47 -33.00 -10.49
N PHE A 291 1.58 -33.39 -9.87
CA PHE A 291 2.22 -34.70 -10.08
C PHE A 291 1.99 -35.70 -8.93
N PHE A 292 1.12 -35.38 -7.97
CA PHE A 292 0.74 -36.27 -6.87
C PHE A 292 -0.78 -36.23 -6.65
#